data_AF-A0A6J7R637-F1
#
_entry.id   AF-A0A6J7R637-F1
#
_cell.length_a   1.000
_cell.length_b   1.000
_cell.length_c   1.000
_cell.angle_alpha   90.00
_cell.angle_beta   90.00
_cell.angle_gamma   90.00
#
_symmetry.space_group_name_H-M   'P 1'
#
loop_
_entity.id
_entity.type
_entity.pdbx_description
1 polymer ?
#
loop_
_entity_poly.entity_id
_entity_poly.type
_entity_poly.pdbx_seq_one_letter_code
_entity_poly.pdbx_strand_id
1 'polypeptide(L)' 'MPTVRWGVEIDIHPDHLLLDGTTRDKRRDRQCHLIGWQIERVTELDLLDLEAICDELAQLYHVRCRAAA' A
#
# COMPACT_ATOMS: atom_id res chain seq x y z
N MET A 1 -14.82 0.56 4.48
CA MET A 1 -14.69 -0.21 5.74
C MET A 1 -13.51 0.35 6.56
N PRO A 2 -13.67 1.45 7.32
CA PRO A 2 -12.61 1.97 8.20
C PRO A 2 -12.20 0.98 9.31
N THR A 3 -13.07 0.02 9.60
CA THR A 3 -12.88 -1.05 10.59
C THR A 3 -11.75 -2.00 10.24
N VAL A 4 -11.51 -2.28 8.95
CA VAL A 4 -10.44 -3.18 8.48
C VAL A 4 -9.05 -2.52 8.56
N ARG A 5 -9.00 -1.17 8.60
CA ARG A 5 -7.77 -0.35 8.62
C ARG A 5 -6.78 -0.81 7.54
N TRP A 6 -7.25 -0.78 6.30
CA TRP A 6 -6.49 -1.17 5.12
C TRP A 6 -6.69 -0.15 4.00
N GLY A 7 -5.65 0.11 3.23
CA GLY A 7 -5.71 1.02 2.09
C GLY A 7 -4.68 0.69 1.03
N VAL A 8 -4.87 1.29 -0.14
CA VAL A 8 -3.93 1.23 -1.26
C VAL A 8 -3.43 2.63 -1.55
N GLU A 9 -2.14 2.77 -1.79
CA GLU A 9 -1.54 4.02 -2.26
C GLU A 9 -0.95 3.81 -3.64
N ILE A 10 -1.36 4.64 -4.60
CA ILE A 10 -0.80 4.67 -5.95
C ILE A 10 0.39 5.62 -5.93
N ASP A 11 1.60 5.07 -6.04
CA ASP A 11 2.88 5.75 -5.91
C ASP A 11 3.57 5.81 -7.27
N ILE A 12 3.12 6.75 -8.10
CA ILE A 12 3.61 7.02 -9.46
C ILE A 12 4.45 8.30 -9.38
N HIS A 13 5.71 8.24 -9.80
CA HIS A 13 6.64 9.35 -9.64
C HIS A 13 7.23 9.75 -11.00
N PRO A 14 7.05 11.00 -11.45
CA PRO A 14 7.53 11.44 -12.76
C PRO A 14 9.05 11.66 -12.76
N ASP A 15 9.81 10.57 -12.81
CA ASP A 15 11.22 10.47 -13.24
C ASP A 15 12.35 10.40 -12.19
N HIS A 16 12.20 10.79 -10.91
CA HIS A 16 13.30 10.63 -9.94
C HIS A 16 12.86 10.32 -8.50
N LEU A 17 13.24 9.14 -7.98
CA LEU A 17 13.15 8.81 -6.55
C LEU A 17 14.16 9.63 -5.74
N LEU A 18 13.70 10.76 -5.18
CA LEU A 18 14.51 11.55 -4.26
C LEU A 18 14.60 10.86 -2.89
N LEU A 19 15.81 10.79 -2.34
CA LEU A 19 16.08 10.14 -1.04
C LEU A 19 15.17 10.67 0.09
N ASP A 20 14.89 11.97 0.09
CA ASP A 20 14.01 12.61 1.05
C ASP A 20 12.55 12.15 0.93
N GLY A 21 12.07 11.94 -0.31
CA GLY A 21 10.74 11.39 -0.59
C GLY A 21 10.61 9.99 -0.02
N THR A 22 11.52 9.10 -0.43
CA THR A 22 11.57 7.71 0.03
C THR A 22 11.66 7.58 1.56
N THR A 23 12.38 8.51 2.21
CA THR A 23 12.51 8.52 3.68
C THR A 23 11.21 8.95 4.37
N ARG A 24 10.52 9.95 3.82
CA ARG A 24 9.21 10.40 4.34
C ARG A 24 8.15 9.32 4.18
N ASP A 25 8.16 8.64 3.05
CA ASP A 25 7.28 7.51 2.73
C ASP A 25 7.44 6.36 3.73
N LYS A 26 8.68 5.91 3.97
CA LYS A 26 8.96 4.91 5.01
C LYS A 26 8.56 5.36 6.41
N ARG A 27 8.66 6.67 6.72
CA ARG A 27 8.20 7.20 8.00
C ARG A 27 6.68 7.15 8.10
N ARG A 28 5.96 7.54 7.04
CA ARG A 28 4.50 7.50 6.96
C ARG A 28 3.98 6.08 7.16
N ASP A 29 4.54 5.09 6.46
CA ASP A 29 4.10 3.69 6.56
C ASP A 29 4.25 3.16 7.99
N ARG A 30 5.37 3.49 8.65
CA ARG A 30 5.57 3.14 10.06
C ARG A 30 4.54 3.80 10.98
N GLN A 31 4.15 5.04 10.73
CA GLN A 31 3.11 5.70 11.52
C GLN A 31 1.73 5.07 11.28
N CYS A 32 1.41 4.70 10.03
CA CYS A 32 0.19 3.96 9.71
C CYS A 32 0.15 2.61 10.46
N HIS A 33 1.26 1.85 10.45
CA HIS A 33 1.36 0.60 11.19
C HIS A 33 1.11 0.77 12.69
N LEU A 34 1.62 1.84 13.31
CA LEU A 34 1.41 2.11 14.75
C LEU A 34 -0.07 2.31 15.12
N ILE A 35 -0.88 2.81 14.20
CA ILE A 35 -2.33 2.97 14.40
C ILE A 35 -3.16 1.82 13.79
N GLY A 36 -2.49 0.73 13.40
CA GLY A 36 -3.08 -0.49 12.88
C GLY A 36 -3.58 -0.39 11.43
N TRP A 37 -3.16 0.66 10.70
CA TRP A 37 -3.40 0.79 9.27
C TRP A 37 -2.32 0.06 8.48
N GLN A 38 -2.74 -0.82 7.58
CA GLN A 38 -1.89 -1.48 6.58
C GLN A 38 -2.13 -0.81 5.23
N ILE A 39 -1.06 -0.36 4.58
CA ILE A 39 -1.12 0.32 3.27
C ILE A 39 -0.29 -0.48 2.28
N GLU A 40 -0.92 -0.95 1.21
CA GLU A 40 -0.22 -1.56 0.08
C GLU A 40 0.11 -0.49 -0.95
N ARG A 41 1.38 -0.39 -1.35
CA ARG A 41 1.81 0.54 -2.39
C ARG A 41 1.76 -0.14 -3.76
N VAL A 42 1.23 0.59 -4.73
CA VAL A 42 1.27 0.22 -6.14
C VAL A 42 2.16 1.21 -6.85
N THR A 43 3.26 0.73 -7.39
CA THR A 43 4.25 1.49 -8.15
C THR A 43 3.96 1.41 -9.65
N GLU A 44 4.68 2.19 -10.46
CA GLU A 44 4.61 2.10 -11.92
C GLU A 44 4.93 0.70 -12.47
N LEU A 45 5.81 -0.06 -11.82
CA LEU A 45 6.15 -1.42 -12.25
C LEU A 45 4.98 -2.39 -12.06
N ASP A 46 4.21 -2.21 -10.98
CA ASP A 46 3.05 -3.06 -10.70
C ASP A 46 1.94 -2.84 -11.73
N LEU A 47 1.88 -1.64 -12.34
CA LEU A 47 0.93 -1.31 -13.40
C LEU A 47 1.28 -1.93 -14.76
N LEU A 48 2.45 -2.57 -14.90
CA LEU A 48 2.78 -3.34 -16.11
C LEU A 48 1.86 -4.56 -16.27
N ASP A 49 1.32 -5.08 -15.17
CA ASP A 49 0.33 -6.16 -15.15
C ASP A 49 -0.79 -5.81 -14.16
N LEU A 50 -1.72 -4.98 -14.63
CA LEU A 50 -2.82 -4.45 -13.82
C LEU A 50 -3.72 -5.55 -13.24
N GLU A 51 -3.97 -6.62 -14.01
CA GLU A 51 -4.82 -7.72 -13.55
C GLU A 51 -4.14 -8.48 -12.41
N ALA A 52 -2.86 -8.80 -12.55
CA ALA A 52 -2.11 -9.49 -11.51
C ALA A 52 -2.05 -8.68 -10.20
N ILE A 53 -1.77 -7.38 -10.26
CA ILE A 53 -1.73 -6.55 -9.04
C ILE A 53 -3.12 -6.42 -8.41
N CYS A 54 -4.19 -6.35 -9.20
CA CYS A 54 -5.56 -6.35 -8.65
C CYS A 54 -5.87 -7.64 -7.91
N ASP A 55 -5.51 -8.80 -8.47
CA ASP A 55 -5.72 -10.10 -7.83
C ASP A 55 -4.91 -10.24 -6.53
N GLU A 56 -3.66 -9.77 -6.53
CA GLU A 56 -2.81 -9.77 -5.32
C GLU A 56 -3.40 -8.87 -4.22
N LEU A 57 -3.79 -7.64 -4.55
CA LEU A 57 -4.39 -6.69 -3.61
C LEU A 57 -5.70 -7.24 -3.01
N ALA A 58 -6.53 -7.91 -3.82
CA ALA A 58 -7.75 -8.55 -3.35
C ALA A 58 -7.44 -9.66 -2.32
N GLN A 59 -6.41 -10.48 -2.57
CA GLN A 59 -5.98 -11.52 -1.63
C GLN A 59 -5.48 -10.91 -0.31
N LEU A 60 -4.66 -9.86 -0.38
CA LEU A 60 -4.17 -9.14 0.80
C LEU A 60 -5.31 -8.53 1.63
N TYR A 61 -6.29 -7.92 0.97
CA TYR A 61 -7.49 -7.41 1.62
C TYR A 61 -8.26 -8.52 2.35
N HIS A 62 -8.44 -9.70 1.74
CA HIS A 62 -9.12 -10.83 2.37
C HIS A 62 -8.34 -11.41 3.57
N VAL A 63 -7.00 -11.43 3.51
CA VAL A 63 -6.17 -11.77 4.68
C VAL A 63 -6.42 -10.75 5.80
N ARG A 64 -6.41 -9.46 5.48
CA ARG A 64 -6.63 -8.40 6.47
C ARG A 64 -8.01 -8.44 7.11
N CYS A 65 -9.06 -8.70 6.31
CA CYS A 65 -10.43 -8.86 6.81
C CYS A 65 -10.54 -9.99 7.83
N ARG A 66 -9.91 -11.13 7.56
CA ARG A 66 -9.91 -12.28 8.49
C ARG A 66 -9.18 -11.97 9.80
N ALA A 67 -8.13 -11.15 9.75
CA ALA A 67 -7.42 -10.72 10.95
C ALA A 67 -8.14 -9.62 11.75
N ALA A 68 -9.17 -8.98 11.17
CA ALA A 68 -9.93 -7.89 11.79
C ALA A 68 -11.32 -8.34 12.30
N ALA A 69 -11.74 -9.57 12.00
CA ALA A 69 -12.96 -10.21 12.50
C ALA A 69 -12.72 -10.83 13.89
#